data_AF-A0A3M1IR98-F1
#
_entry.id   AF-A0A3M1IR98-F1
#
_cell.length_a   1.000
_cell.length_b   1.000
_cell.length_c   1.000
_cell.angle_alpha   90.00
_cell.angle_beta   90.00
_cell.angle_gamma   90.00
#
_symmetry.space_group_name_H-M   'P 1'
#
loop_
_entity.id
_entity.type
_entity.pdbx_description
1 polymer ?
#
loop_
_entity_poly.entity_id
_entity_poly.type
_entity_poly.pdbx_seq_one_letter_code
_entity_poly.pdbx_strand_id
1 'polypeptide(L)'
;MRILANGLFALLLLLSCQPKESKSAEARSSAAPSAANNGLTVYSYRYLVQDQSLYRQYTSRSGKPINIYRYDTDKMIALAQAGQLRGDLVIVDDLYAAHQLKKAGALQPYSAGTFGDYVPNRFVDQEGYWAGLSRWTMSFVFRKEAFSDMTAFQTYAEAIQPELKGRIVMAHPDSSGLTTMVAGMIAAHGVQPTELYLQSLQANLAAPPVGNDLDALQLLIEGKADVALMKGSTFLQYRHSGNPDAFRATEGLDLEIPVDARGNNYYNINPICILKGTPQHNYAVTLVEFLTLQSSQDLAAPAGMEYPTNVFSEMSDFLNDPFNVPQGEISPEDAEAHLDTARELIRQVFGL
;
A
#
# COMPACT_ATOMS: atom_id res chain seq x y z
N MET A 1 41.81 -8.18 75.86
CA MET A 1 40.83 -9.27 75.65
C MET A 1 39.90 -9.28 76.85
N ARG A 2 38.58 -9.06 76.64
CA ARG A 2 37.47 -9.19 77.61
C ARG A 2 37.45 -8.09 78.73
N ILE A 3 36.35 -7.46 79.17
CA ILE A 3 34.89 -7.74 79.17
C ILE A 3 34.11 -6.42 79.39
N LEU A 4 32.83 -6.47 78.99
CA LEU A 4 31.69 -5.54 79.12
C LEU A 4 31.57 -4.70 80.41
N ALA A 5 30.91 -3.52 80.29
CA ALA A 5 29.84 -3.11 81.20
C ALA A 5 28.93 -2.02 80.59
N ASN A 6 27.62 -2.26 80.72
CA ASN A 6 26.50 -1.41 80.34
C ASN A 6 26.48 -0.07 81.10
N GLY A 7 25.89 0.96 80.49
CA GLY A 7 25.57 2.21 81.17
C GLY A 7 24.74 3.15 80.31
N LEU A 8 23.43 2.96 80.35
CA LEU A 8 22.39 3.79 79.74
C LEU A 8 22.40 5.21 80.35
N PHE A 9 22.52 6.27 79.55
CA PHE A 9 22.09 7.61 79.95
C PHE A 9 21.54 8.39 78.75
N ALA A 10 20.30 8.84 78.89
CA ALA A 10 19.56 9.61 77.91
C ALA A 10 20.03 11.07 77.88
N LEU A 11 20.03 11.69 76.69
CA LEU A 11 19.86 13.13 76.57
C LEU A 11 19.19 13.46 75.22
N LEU A 12 18.02 14.10 75.30
CA LEU A 12 17.26 14.63 74.17
C LEU A 12 18.03 15.76 73.49
N LEU A 13 18.06 15.77 72.15
CA LEU A 13 18.12 17.00 71.35
C LEU A 13 17.25 16.86 70.09
N LEU A 14 16.64 17.98 69.76
CA LEU A 14 15.43 18.17 68.96
C LEU A 14 15.68 18.32 67.45
N LEU A 15 14.63 17.99 66.68
CA LEU A 15 14.15 18.60 65.43
C LEU A 15 14.93 18.41 64.11
N SER A 16 14.34 17.61 63.21
CA SER A 16 14.13 17.95 61.79
C SER A 16 13.35 16.83 61.08
N CYS A 17 12.02 16.94 61.00
CA CYS A 17 11.21 16.09 60.12
C CYS A 17 11.23 16.65 58.69
N GLN A 18 11.75 15.87 57.73
CA GLN A 18 11.37 16.00 56.32
C GLN A 18 10.31 14.95 55.99
N PRO A 19 9.14 15.31 55.45
CA PRO A 19 8.21 14.35 54.88
C PRO A 19 8.71 13.90 53.50
N LYS A 20 8.80 12.59 53.34
CA LYS A 20 9.10 11.89 52.10
C LYS A 20 7.78 11.75 51.32
N GLU A 21 7.51 12.65 50.37
CA GLU A 21 6.30 12.58 49.55
C GLU A 21 6.40 11.48 48.49
N SER A 22 5.44 10.56 48.56
CA SER A 22 5.15 9.54 47.56
C SER A 22 4.46 10.17 46.35
N LYS A 23 5.05 10.03 45.15
CA LYS A 23 4.40 10.42 43.90
C LYS A 23 3.28 9.43 43.54
N SER A 24 2.04 9.88 43.70
CA SER A 24 0.87 9.35 43.00
C SER A 24 0.94 9.78 41.52
N ALA A 25 0.74 8.83 40.62
CA ALA A 25 0.68 9.06 39.18
C ALA A 25 -0.74 9.53 38.80
N GLU A 26 -0.90 10.84 38.62
CA GLU A 26 -2.03 11.41 37.89
C GLU A 26 -1.67 11.57 36.41
N ALA A 27 -2.58 11.08 35.56
CA ALA A 27 -2.49 11.11 34.12
C ALA A 27 -2.41 12.55 33.59
N ARG A 28 -1.25 12.92 33.03
CA ARG A 28 -1.13 14.10 32.16
C ARG A 28 -1.51 13.70 30.74
N SER A 29 -2.66 14.20 30.30
CA SER A 29 -3.01 14.37 28.89
C SER A 29 -1.82 15.01 28.16
N SER A 30 -1.14 14.26 27.32
CA SER A 30 -0.11 14.78 26.42
C SER A 30 -0.77 15.53 25.28
N ALA A 31 -0.77 16.86 25.38
CA ALA A 31 -1.01 17.74 24.24
C ALA A 31 -0.06 17.37 23.09
N ALA A 32 -0.55 17.49 21.85
CA ALA A 32 0.22 17.24 20.63
C ALA A 32 1.53 18.05 20.61
N PRO A 33 2.64 17.50 20.09
CA PRO A 33 3.89 18.23 19.98
C PRO A 33 3.75 19.38 18.98
N SER A 34 3.63 20.60 19.51
CA SER A 34 3.91 21.86 18.81
C SER A 34 5.39 22.19 19.01
N ALA A 35 6.24 21.55 18.22
CA ALA A 35 7.61 22.01 18.00
C ALA A 35 7.77 22.22 16.49
N ALA A 36 8.42 23.32 16.11
CA ALA A 36 8.85 23.58 14.74
C ALA A 36 9.68 22.38 14.25
N ASN A 37 9.00 21.44 13.59
CA ASN A 37 9.65 20.27 13.04
C ASN A 37 10.44 20.76 11.83
N ASN A 38 11.77 20.74 11.93
CA ASN A 38 12.63 21.36 10.93
C ASN A 38 12.63 20.57 9.60
N GLY A 39 12.00 19.40 9.55
CA GLY A 39 11.85 18.54 8.37
C GLY A 39 10.40 18.28 7.96
N LEU A 40 10.23 17.61 6.81
CA LEU A 40 8.98 17.06 6.32
C LEU A 40 8.68 15.73 6.99
N THR A 41 7.52 15.59 7.63
CA THR A 41 6.98 14.33 8.12
C THR A 41 6.22 13.61 7.02
N VAL A 42 6.68 12.42 6.64
CA VAL A 42 6.02 11.58 5.62
C VAL A 42 5.64 10.24 6.25
N TYR A 43 4.36 9.89 6.13
CA TYR A 43 3.88 8.54 6.42
C TYR A 43 3.96 7.71 5.13
N SER A 44 4.43 6.47 5.22
CA SER A 44 4.58 5.62 4.03
C SER A 44 4.37 4.14 4.37
N TYR A 45 3.67 3.42 3.50
CA TYR A 45 3.57 1.95 3.60
C TYR A 45 4.91 1.26 3.33
N ARG A 46 5.77 1.90 2.53
CA ARG A 46 7.07 1.38 2.11
C ARG A 46 8.26 2.25 2.53
N TYR A 47 9.43 1.63 2.66
CA TYR A 47 10.69 2.32 2.95
C TYR A 47 11.90 1.51 2.46
N LEU A 48 11.96 1.28 1.15
CA LEU A 48 13.04 0.53 0.51
C LEU A 48 14.37 1.32 0.51
N VAL A 49 15.48 0.66 0.19
CA VAL A 49 16.81 1.30 0.10
C VAL A 49 16.80 2.42 -0.96
N GLN A 50 16.04 2.22 -2.03
CA GLN A 50 15.80 3.16 -3.11
C GLN A 50 15.02 4.39 -2.62
N ASP A 51 13.93 4.20 -1.88
CA ASP A 51 13.18 5.29 -1.26
C ASP A 51 14.10 6.13 -0.35
N GLN A 52 14.92 5.47 0.48
CA GLN A 52 15.90 6.14 1.35
C GLN A 52 16.92 6.97 0.57
N SER A 53 17.39 6.44 -0.58
CA SER A 53 18.29 7.18 -1.47
C SER A 53 17.61 8.43 -2.03
N LEU A 54 16.37 8.31 -2.49
CA LEU A 54 15.59 9.44 -2.99
C LEU A 54 15.38 10.51 -1.93
N TYR A 55 15.01 10.13 -0.70
CA TYR A 55 14.83 11.09 0.39
C TYR A 55 16.14 11.80 0.78
N ARG A 56 17.29 11.10 0.75
CA ARG A 56 18.60 11.74 0.95
C ARG A 56 18.94 12.71 -0.19
N GLN A 57 18.66 12.34 -1.43
CA GLN A 57 18.88 13.21 -2.59
C GLN A 57 18.01 14.47 -2.51
N TYR A 58 16.73 14.32 -2.19
CA TYR A 58 15.83 15.45 -1.98
C TYR A 58 16.29 16.34 -0.83
N THR A 59 16.69 15.76 0.31
CA THR A 59 17.20 16.51 1.47
C THR A 59 18.43 17.33 1.09
N SER A 60 19.36 16.75 0.31
CA SER A 60 20.55 17.44 -0.19
C SER A 60 20.21 18.63 -1.10
N ARG A 61 19.19 18.49 -1.97
CA ARG A 61 18.76 19.55 -2.90
C ARG A 61 17.96 20.65 -2.23
N SER A 62 17.03 20.29 -1.35
CA SER A 62 16.08 21.22 -0.73
C SER A 62 16.58 21.84 0.57
N GLY A 63 17.60 21.25 1.19
CA GLY A 63 18.02 21.58 2.56
C GLY A 63 16.99 21.15 3.63
N LYS A 64 15.95 20.42 3.24
CA LYS A 64 14.83 20.03 4.11
C LYS A 64 14.94 18.55 4.50
N PRO A 65 15.20 18.23 5.79
CA PRO A 65 15.20 16.84 6.25
C PRO A 65 13.84 16.18 6.03
N ILE A 66 13.85 14.88 5.76
CA ILE A 66 12.62 14.07 5.68
C ILE A 66 12.60 13.08 6.85
N ASN A 67 11.53 13.12 7.64
CA ASN A 67 11.23 12.20 8.73
C ASN A 67 10.19 11.17 8.25
N ILE A 68 10.59 9.92 8.08
CA ILE A 68 9.70 8.85 7.61
C ILE A 68 9.09 8.08 8.78
N TYR A 69 7.77 7.93 8.78
CA TYR A 69 7.02 7.01 9.63
C TYR A 69 6.46 5.88 8.77
N ARG A 70 7.06 4.68 8.89
CA ARG A 70 6.56 3.51 8.19
C ARG A 70 5.40 2.89 8.94
N TYR A 71 4.19 2.98 8.39
CA TYR A 71 2.97 2.36 8.92
C TYR A 71 2.26 1.60 7.81
N ASP A 72 1.60 0.50 8.16
CA ASP A 72 0.68 -0.17 7.25
C ASP A 72 -0.48 0.76 6.91
N THR A 73 -1.03 0.60 5.71
CA THR A 73 -2.06 1.48 5.17
C THR A 73 -3.30 1.56 6.05
N ASP A 74 -3.77 0.44 6.60
CA ASP A 74 -4.93 0.40 7.51
C ASP A 74 -4.71 1.25 8.76
N LYS A 75 -3.49 1.27 9.29
CA LYS A 75 -3.14 2.13 10.42
C LYS A 75 -3.19 3.60 10.03
N MET A 76 -2.73 3.97 8.84
CA MET A 76 -2.81 5.34 8.34
C MET A 76 -4.27 5.78 8.19
N ILE A 77 -5.14 4.93 7.63
CA ILE A 77 -6.59 5.17 7.52
C ILE A 77 -7.22 5.34 8.91
N ALA A 78 -6.95 4.43 9.84
CA ALA A 78 -7.50 4.49 11.20
C ALA A 78 -7.08 5.79 11.93
N LEU A 79 -5.81 6.20 11.79
CA LEU A 79 -5.33 7.46 12.34
C LEU A 79 -6.03 8.67 11.70
N ALA A 80 -6.28 8.64 10.39
CA ALA A 80 -6.99 9.72 9.70
C ALA A 80 -8.43 9.84 10.19
N GLN A 81 -9.17 8.72 10.28
CA GLN A 81 -10.54 8.68 10.78
C GLN A 81 -10.64 9.16 12.24
N ALA A 82 -9.62 8.90 13.05
CA ALA A 82 -9.53 9.40 14.42
C ALA A 82 -9.09 10.87 14.53
N GLY A 83 -8.76 11.54 13.41
CA GLY A 83 -8.21 12.92 13.41
C GLY A 83 -6.79 13.02 13.97
N GLN A 84 -6.05 11.90 13.96
CA GLN A 84 -4.72 11.74 14.57
C GLN A 84 -3.58 11.64 13.55
N LEU A 85 -3.87 11.49 12.26
CA LEU A 85 -2.84 11.51 11.21
C LEU A 85 -2.39 12.96 10.96
N ARG A 86 -1.21 13.33 11.50
CA ARG A 86 -0.67 14.69 11.42
C ARG A 86 0.76 14.68 10.88
N GLY A 87 0.97 15.31 9.72
CA GLY A 87 2.28 15.37 9.07
C GLY A 87 2.19 16.23 7.81
N ASP A 88 3.09 15.97 6.87
CA ASP A 88 3.17 16.73 5.62
C ASP A 88 2.66 15.92 4.43
N LEU A 89 3.09 14.66 4.30
CA LEU A 89 2.64 13.77 3.23
C LEU A 89 2.30 12.37 3.74
N VAL A 90 1.51 11.68 2.95
CA VAL A 90 1.19 10.26 3.13
C VAL A 90 1.27 9.54 1.79
N ILE A 91 2.00 8.42 1.77
CA ILE A 91 2.11 7.52 0.61
C ILE A 91 1.43 6.20 0.99
N VAL A 92 0.42 5.82 0.23
CA VAL A 92 -0.37 4.60 0.45
C VAL A 92 -0.20 3.63 -0.72
N ASP A 93 -0.53 2.37 -0.49
CA ASP A 93 -0.35 1.29 -1.46
C ASP A 93 -1.50 1.13 -2.46
N ASP A 94 -2.65 1.75 -2.21
CA ASP A 94 -3.88 1.59 -3.00
C ASP A 94 -4.65 2.92 -3.11
N LEU A 95 -5.26 3.17 -4.27
CA LEU A 95 -6.23 4.26 -4.46
C LEU A 95 -7.38 4.24 -3.44
N TYR A 96 -7.87 3.04 -3.05
CA TYR A 96 -8.91 2.93 -2.03
C TYR A 96 -8.51 3.61 -0.71
N ALA A 97 -7.24 3.49 -0.33
CA ALA A 97 -6.74 4.13 0.88
C ALA A 97 -6.71 5.65 0.76
N ALA A 98 -6.28 6.20 -0.38
CA ALA A 98 -6.33 7.64 -0.62
C ALA A 98 -7.77 8.17 -0.57
N HIS A 99 -8.73 7.43 -1.12
CA HIS A 99 -10.16 7.74 -1.01
C HIS A 99 -10.64 7.78 0.45
N GLN A 100 -10.25 6.80 1.28
CA GLN A 100 -10.59 6.82 2.70
C GLN A 100 -9.95 8.00 3.45
N LEU A 101 -8.71 8.38 3.12
CA LEU A 101 -8.05 9.56 3.68
C LEU A 101 -8.76 10.87 3.27
N LYS A 102 -9.20 10.98 2.01
CA LYS A 102 -10.01 12.09 1.49
C LYS A 102 -11.34 12.18 2.24
N LYS A 103 -12.06 11.06 2.40
CA LYS A 103 -13.32 10.97 3.17
C LYS A 103 -13.16 11.31 4.65
N ALA A 104 -12.03 10.96 5.26
CA ALA A 104 -11.70 11.35 6.62
C ALA A 104 -11.37 12.84 6.78
N GLY A 105 -11.32 13.61 5.68
CA GLY A 105 -10.95 15.02 5.68
C GLY A 105 -9.48 15.26 6.04
N ALA A 106 -8.63 14.24 5.90
CA ALA A 106 -7.22 14.27 6.29
C ALA A 106 -6.31 14.82 5.19
N LEU A 107 -6.81 14.98 3.96
CA LEU A 107 -6.06 15.48 2.81
C LEU A 107 -6.42 16.93 2.47
N GLN A 108 -5.51 17.61 1.79
CA GLN A 108 -5.78 18.90 1.15
C GLN A 108 -5.31 18.86 -0.32
N PRO A 109 -6.00 19.58 -1.21
CA PRO A 109 -5.64 19.59 -2.63
C PRO A 109 -4.30 20.29 -2.85
N TYR A 110 -3.61 19.89 -3.92
CA TYR A 110 -2.39 20.52 -4.38
C TYR A 110 -2.28 20.44 -5.90
N SER A 111 -1.44 21.29 -6.46
CA SER A 111 -1.11 21.30 -7.89
C SER A 111 0.41 21.30 -8.01
N ALA A 112 0.94 20.36 -8.79
CA ALA A 112 2.37 20.30 -9.08
C ALA A 112 2.62 20.89 -10.46
N GLY A 113 3.68 21.69 -10.60
CA GLY A 113 4.01 22.36 -11.86
C GLY A 113 4.52 21.41 -12.93
N THR A 114 5.03 20.23 -12.55
CA THR A 114 5.77 19.32 -13.44
C THR A 114 5.00 18.08 -13.90
N PHE A 115 3.75 17.88 -13.46
CA PHE A 115 2.99 16.69 -13.86
C PHE A 115 2.78 16.62 -15.37
N GLY A 116 2.25 17.68 -15.99
CA GLY A 116 1.92 17.69 -17.41
C GLY A 116 3.11 17.43 -18.36
N ASP A 117 4.35 17.62 -17.88
CA ASP A 117 5.54 17.38 -18.68
C ASP A 117 5.89 15.88 -18.79
N TYR A 118 5.53 15.05 -17.80
CA TYR A 118 6.01 13.66 -17.73
C TYR A 118 5.06 12.63 -17.09
N VAL A 119 4.09 13.06 -16.28
CA VAL A 119 3.05 12.22 -15.64
C VAL A 119 1.70 12.51 -16.29
N PRO A 120 1.14 11.58 -17.09
CA PRO A 120 -0.17 11.75 -17.72
C PRO A 120 -1.25 12.13 -16.71
N ASN A 121 -2.17 13.03 -17.13
CA ASN A 121 -3.28 13.50 -16.29
C ASN A 121 -4.10 12.36 -15.67
N ARG A 122 -4.21 11.20 -16.34
CA ARG A 122 -4.93 10.04 -15.80
C ARG A 122 -4.33 9.46 -14.51
N PHE A 123 -3.10 9.83 -14.14
CA PHE A 123 -2.46 9.42 -12.89
C PHE A 123 -2.42 10.53 -11.84
N VAL A 124 -3.22 11.58 -12.03
CA VAL A 124 -3.33 12.72 -11.12
C VAL A 124 -4.80 13.01 -10.90
N ASP A 125 -5.20 13.22 -9.65
CA ASP A 125 -6.55 13.67 -9.32
C ASP A 125 -6.79 15.07 -9.89
N GLN A 126 -7.89 15.28 -10.61
CA GLN A 126 -8.27 16.60 -11.11
C GLN A 126 -8.61 17.58 -9.97
N GLU A 127 -9.09 17.07 -8.84
CA GLU A 127 -9.29 17.87 -7.62
C GLU A 127 -7.99 18.08 -6.83
N GLY A 128 -6.92 17.36 -7.17
CA GLY A 128 -5.58 17.52 -6.62
C GLY A 128 -5.34 16.86 -5.27
N TYR A 129 -6.14 15.88 -4.84
CA TYR A 129 -5.90 15.21 -3.55
C TYR A 129 -4.81 14.14 -3.60
N TRP A 130 -4.52 13.60 -4.77
CA TRP A 130 -3.49 12.58 -4.95
C TRP A 130 -2.81 12.64 -6.33
N ALA A 131 -1.61 12.09 -6.40
CA ALA A 131 -0.93 11.72 -7.63
C ALA A 131 -0.33 10.31 -7.49
N GLY A 132 -0.31 9.54 -8.58
CA GLY A 132 0.28 8.19 -8.59
C GLY A 132 1.80 8.25 -8.73
N LEU A 133 2.53 7.58 -7.82
CA LEU A 133 3.99 7.39 -7.93
C LEU A 133 4.38 6.18 -8.80
N SER A 134 3.55 5.14 -8.76
CA SER A 134 3.71 3.92 -9.52
C SER A 134 2.35 3.25 -9.70
N ARG A 135 2.31 2.24 -10.57
CA ARG A 135 1.14 1.43 -10.89
C ARG A 135 1.45 -0.03 -10.64
N TRP A 136 0.44 -0.80 -10.28
CA TRP A 136 0.54 -2.24 -10.11
C TRP A 136 -0.78 -2.91 -10.49
N THR A 137 -0.74 -4.21 -10.74
CA THR A 137 -1.88 -4.95 -11.26
C THR A 137 -2.24 -6.13 -10.37
N MET A 138 -3.54 -6.41 -10.30
CA MET A 138 -4.00 -7.74 -9.93
C MET A 138 -3.71 -8.67 -11.11
N SER A 139 -3.02 -9.76 -10.83
CA SER A 139 -2.51 -10.71 -11.83
C SER A 139 -2.92 -12.12 -11.47
N PHE A 140 -2.97 -12.98 -12.49
CA PHE A 140 -3.09 -14.41 -12.29
C PHE A 140 -1.70 -15.01 -12.22
N VAL A 141 -1.37 -15.61 -11.06
CA VAL A 141 -0.19 -16.46 -10.91
C VAL A 141 -0.66 -17.90 -10.95
N PHE A 142 -0.08 -18.74 -11.79
CA PHE A 142 -0.62 -20.09 -12.01
C PHE A 142 0.47 -21.15 -12.19
N ARG A 143 0.13 -22.41 -11.88
CA ARG A 143 1.03 -23.55 -12.10
C ARG A 143 1.03 -23.91 -13.58
N LYS A 144 2.19 -23.80 -14.25
CA LYS A 144 2.31 -24.09 -15.68
C LYS A 144 1.85 -25.50 -16.04
N GLU A 145 2.21 -26.50 -15.23
CA GLU A 145 1.84 -27.90 -15.47
C GLU A 145 0.34 -28.19 -15.39
N ALA A 146 -0.44 -27.30 -14.76
CA ALA A 146 -1.89 -27.46 -14.63
C ALA A 146 -2.66 -27.03 -15.90
N PHE A 147 -1.98 -26.39 -16.85
CA PHE A 147 -2.57 -25.83 -18.06
C PHE A 147 -1.73 -26.23 -19.29
N SER A 148 -2.39 -26.73 -20.32
CA SER A 148 -1.72 -27.15 -21.57
C SER A 148 -1.55 -26.00 -22.57
N ASP A 149 -2.24 -24.89 -22.34
CA ASP A 149 -2.21 -23.69 -23.17
C ASP A 149 -1.26 -22.65 -22.57
N MET A 150 -0.34 -22.16 -23.39
CA MET A 150 0.63 -21.12 -23.04
C MET A 150 0.01 -19.72 -23.05
N THR A 151 -1.24 -19.56 -23.51
CA THR A 151 -2.00 -18.29 -23.49
C THR A 151 -3.06 -18.23 -22.38
N ALA A 152 -2.93 -19.07 -21.35
CA ALA A 152 -3.86 -19.07 -20.24
C ALA A 152 -3.80 -17.76 -19.43
N PHE A 153 -4.96 -17.34 -18.94
CA PHE A 153 -5.20 -16.22 -18.03
C PHE A 153 -5.01 -14.81 -18.61
N GLN A 154 -5.09 -14.67 -19.94
CA GLN A 154 -5.04 -13.36 -20.60
C GLN A 154 -6.25 -12.49 -20.32
N THR A 155 -7.37 -13.10 -19.91
CA THR A 155 -8.60 -12.36 -19.61
C THR A 155 -9.17 -12.63 -18.23
N TYR A 156 -9.85 -11.64 -17.66
CA TYR A 156 -10.59 -11.84 -16.40
C TYR A 156 -11.64 -12.95 -16.49
N ALA A 157 -12.26 -13.12 -17.67
CA ALA A 157 -13.31 -14.10 -17.92
C ALA A 157 -12.82 -15.56 -17.78
N GLU A 158 -11.53 -15.81 -17.91
CA GLU A 158 -10.97 -17.16 -17.75
C GLU A 158 -11.04 -17.65 -16.31
N ALA A 159 -10.90 -16.76 -15.32
CA ALA A 159 -10.98 -17.12 -13.90
C ALA A 159 -12.37 -17.59 -13.45
N ILE A 160 -13.43 -17.28 -14.21
CA ILE A 160 -14.80 -17.68 -13.87
C ILE A 160 -15.28 -18.90 -14.65
N GLN A 161 -14.40 -19.56 -15.40
CA GLN A 161 -14.76 -20.76 -16.15
C GLN A 161 -15.05 -21.95 -15.22
N PRO A 162 -16.05 -22.80 -15.54
CA PRO A 162 -16.45 -23.92 -14.67
C PRO A 162 -15.32 -24.91 -14.35
N GLU A 163 -14.34 -25.05 -15.25
CA GLU A 163 -13.18 -25.96 -15.11
C GLU A 163 -12.20 -25.50 -14.02
N LEU A 164 -12.35 -24.25 -13.52
CA LEU A 164 -11.57 -23.69 -12.42
C LEU A 164 -12.25 -23.83 -11.06
N LYS A 165 -13.38 -24.53 -10.98
CA LYS A 165 -14.08 -24.72 -9.71
C LYS A 165 -13.19 -25.37 -8.66
N GLY A 166 -12.95 -24.66 -7.55
CA GLY A 166 -12.12 -25.13 -6.45
C GLY A 166 -10.61 -25.09 -6.73
N ARG A 167 -10.17 -24.33 -7.74
CA ARG A 167 -8.77 -24.28 -8.19
C ARG A 167 -8.14 -22.89 -8.03
N ILE A 168 -8.91 -21.87 -7.66
CA ILE A 168 -8.43 -20.50 -7.46
C ILE A 168 -8.23 -20.20 -5.98
N VAL A 169 -7.19 -19.46 -5.64
CA VAL A 169 -7.01 -18.84 -4.32
C VAL A 169 -6.80 -17.34 -4.45
N MET A 170 -7.08 -16.61 -3.39
CA MET A 170 -6.74 -15.18 -3.30
C MET A 170 -6.65 -14.79 -1.83
N ALA A 171 -5.95 -13.68 -1.59
CA ALA A 171 -5.88 -13.06 -0.27
C ALA A 171 -7.23 -12.49 0.17
N HIS A 172 -7.34 -12.12 1.45
CA HIS A 172 -8.57 -11.53 1.98
C HIS A 172 -8.95 -10.26 1.19
N PRO A 173 -10.22 -10.11 0.74
CA PRO A 173 -10.61 -9.01 -0.16
C PRO A 173 -10.37 -7.61 0.38
N ASP A 174 -10.38 -7.43 1.70
CA ASP A 174 -10.11 -6.13 2.32
C ASP A 174 -8.66 -5.66 2.18
N SER A 175 -7.70 -6.58 1.98
CA SER A 175 -6.25 -6.33 1.96
C SER A 175 -5.57 -6.70 0.63
N SER A 176 -6.30 -7.28 -0.33
CA SER A 176 -5.74 -7.83 -1.58
C SER A 176 -5.77 -6.88 -2.76
N GLY A 177 -6.15 -5.61 -2.58
CA GLY A 177 -6.34 -4.67 -3.71
C GLY A 177 -7.61 -4.91 -4.54
N LEU A 178 -8.44 -5.89 -4.17
CA LEU A 178 -9.62 -6.29 -4.93
C LEU A 178 -10.62 -5.13 -5.10
N THR A 179 -10.71 -4.25 -4.10
CA THR A 179 -11.67 -3.13 -4.11
C THR A 179 -11.48 -2.21 -5.31
N THR A 180 -10.24 -1.82 -5.62
CA THR A 180 -9.96 -0.92 -6.76
C THR A 180 -10.16 -1.64 -8.11
N MET A 181 -9.78 -2.92 -8.21
CA MET A 181 -10.06 -3.72 -9.40
C MET A 181 -11.57 -3.81 -9.69
N VAL A 182 -12.37 -4.09 -8.65
CA VAL A 182 -13.84 -4.18 -8.75
C VAL A 182 -14.45 -2.82 -9.06
N ALA A 183 -13.94 -1.74 -8.47
CA ALA A 183 -14.41 -0.40 -8.80
C ALA A 183 -14.18 -0.06 -10.28
N GLY A 184 -13.04 -0.44 -10.84
CA GLY A 184 -12.77 -0.35 -12.28
C GLY A 184 -13.72 -1.21 -13.12
N MET A 185 -14.04 -2.43 -12.68
CA MET A 185 -15.04 -3.28 -13.34
C MET A 185 -16.44 -2.65 -13.33
N ILE A 186 -16.84 -2.01 -12.22
CA ILE A 186 -18.11 -1.29 -12.11
C ILE A 186 -18.12 -0.09 -13.06
N ALA A 187 -17.01 0.66 -13.15
CA ALA A 187 -16.88 1.78 -14.08
C ALA A 187 -17.04 1.32 -15.54
N ALA A 188 -16.46 0.16 -15.89
CA ALA A 188 -16.49 -0.37 -17.26
C ALA A 188 -17.81 -1.05 -17.65
N HIS A 189 -18.42 -1.80 -16.73
CA HIS A 189 -19.49 -2.76 -17.02
C HIS A 189 -20.75 -2.57 -16.18
N GLY A 190 -20.71 -1.73 -15.15
CA GLY A 190 -21.79 -1.53 -14.20
C GLY A 190 -21.85 -2.61 -13.11
N VAL A 191 -22.66 -2.35 -12.07
CA VAL A 191 -22.72 -3.18 -10.85
C VAL A 191 -23.15 -4.62 -11.12
N GLN A 192 -24.20 -4.84 -11.92
CA GLN A 192 -24.78 -6.18 -12.09
C GLN A 192 -23.83 -7.17 -12.79
N PRO A 193 -23.16 -6.84 -13.92
CA PRO A 193 -22.16 -7.73 -14.50
C PRO A 193 -20.98 -8.00 -13.56
N THR A 194 -20.54 -7.00 -12.79
CA THR A 194 -19.46 -7.16 -11.81
C THR A 194 -19.86 -8.07 -10.66
N GLU A 195 -21.10 -7.98 -10.16
CA GLU A 195 -21.63 -8.88 -9.15
C GLU A 195 -21.60 -10.34 -9.63
N LEU A 196 -22.07 -10.60 -10.85
CA LEU A 196 -22.06 -11.94 -11.44
C LEU A 196 -20.63 -12.48 -11.60
N TYR A 197 -19.69 -11.61 -11.99
CA TYR A 197 -18.27 -11.96 -12.04
C TYR A 197 -17.75 -12.38 -10.66
N LEU A 198 -17.99 -11.59 -9.62
CA LEU A 198 -17.52 -11.88 -8.27
C LEU A 198 -18.14 -13.14 -7.67
N GLN A 199 -19.44 -13.38 -7.89
CA GLN A 199 -20.11 -14.61 -7.47
C GLN A 199 -19.51 -15.84 -8.16
N SER A 200 -19.19 -15.72 -9.45
CA SER A 200 -18.56 -16.81 -10.22
C SER A 200 -17.12 -17.05 -9.77
N LEU A 201 -16.36 -15.99 -9.50
CA LEU A 201 -15.01 -16.08 -8.95
C LEU A 201 -15.03 -16.73 -7.57
N GLN A 202 -15.95 -16.31 -6.69
CA GLN A 202 -16.14 -16.91 -5.37
C GLN A 202 -16.46 -18.40 -5.46
N ALA A 203 -17.33 -18.80 -6.39
CA ALA A 203 -17.68 -20.21 -6.62
C ALA A 203 -16.48 -21.05 -7.10
N ASN A 204 -15.46 -20.41 -7.68
CA ASN A 204 -14.24 -21.06 -8.14
C ASN A 204 -13.12 -21.11 -7.10
N LEU A 205 -13.30 -20.47 -5.93
CA LEU A 205 -12.29 -20.51 -4.88
C LEU A 205 -12.14 -21.91 -4.26
N ALA A 206 -10.90 -22.33 -4.06
CA ALA A 206 -10.51 -23.57 -3.39
C ALA A 206 -10.79 -23.54 -1.88
N ALA A 207 -10.75 -22.34 -1.28
CA ALA A 207 -11.03 -22.06 0.12
C ALA A 207 -11.51 -20.61 0.29
N PRO A 208 -12.19 -20.28 1.41
CA PRO A 208 -12.50 -18.89 1.73
C PRO A 208 -11.24 -18.00 1.71
N PRO A 209 -11.30 -16.80 1.12
CA PRO A 209 -10.12 -15.95 0.96
C PRO A 209 -9.73 -15.34 2.30
N VAL A 210 -8.51 -15.64 2.75
CA VAL A 210 -7.96 -15.22 4.05
C VAL A 210 -6.50 -14.82 3.88
N GLY A 211 -5.96 -14.10 4.86
CA GLY A 211 -4.55 -13.72 4.86
C GLY A 211 -4.18 -12.73 3.76
N ASN A 212 -2.90 -12.71 3.40
CA ASN A 212 -2.32 -11.82 2.41
C ASN A 212 -1.86 -12.56 1.13
N ASP A 213 -1.34 -11.81 0.17
CA ASP A 213 -0.89 -12.32 -1.12
C ASP A 213 0.20 -13.41 -1.03
N LEU A 214 1.08 -13.36 -0.02
CA LEU A 214 2.08 -14.40 0.21
C LEU A 214 1.44 -15.69 0.74
N ASP A 215 0.37 -15.59 1.53
CA ASP A 215 -0.38 -16.76 1.98
C ASP A 215 -1.05 -17.46 0.79
N ALA A 216 -1.64 -16.69 -0.15
CA ALA A 216 -2.20 -17.23 -1.39
C ALA A 216 -1.12 -17.87 -2.29
N LEU A 217 0.05 -17.22 -2.43
CA LEU A 217 1.18 -17.76 -3.18
C LEU A 217 1.70 -19.07 -2.55
N GLN A 218 1.71 -19.18 -1.23
CA GLN A 218 2.14 -20.40 -0.55
C GLN A 218 1.20 -21.58 -0.88
N LEU A 219 -0.11 -21.35 -1.00
CA LEU A 219 -1.06 -22.39 -1.41
C LEU A 219 -0.82 -22.88 -2.85
N LEU A 220 -0.38 -22.00 -3.75
CA LEU A 220 0.05 -22.38 -5.10
C LEU A 220 1.31 -23.26 -5.05
N ILE A 221 2.33 -22.83 -4.30
CA ILE A 221 3.61 -23.54 -4.16
C ILE A 221 3.39 -24.94 -3.57
N GLU A 222 2.45 -25.08 -2.63
CA GLU A 222 2.08 -26.35 -2.02
C GLU A 222 1.17 -27.24 -2.88
N GLY A 223 0.76 -26.77 -4.06
CA GLY A 223 -0.14 -27.50 -4.95
C GLY A 223 -1.58 -27.61 -4.44
N LYS A 224 -1.99 -26.77 -3.49
CA LYS A 224 -3.36 -26.74 -2.93
C LYS A 224 -4.34 -25.97 -3.81
N ALA A 225 -3.83 -25.19 -4.75
CA ALA A 225 -4.58 -24.48 -5.78
C ALA A 225 -3.73 -24.38 -7.04
N ASP A 226 -4.37 -24.08 -8.17
CA ASP A 226 -3.72 -24.04 -9.48
C ASP A 226 -3.50 -22.61 -9.97
N VAL A 227 -4.29 -21.65 -9.46
CA VAL A 227 -4.26 -20.23 -9.81
C VAL A 227 -4.42 -19.38 -8.55
N ALA A 228 -3.68 -18.28 -8.45
CA ALA A 228 -3.91 -17.22 -7.49
C ALA A 228 -4.22 -15.90 -8.19
N LEU A 229 -5.25 -15.21 -7.73
CA LEU A 229 -5.48 -13.80 -8.04
C LEU A 229 -4.83 -12.96 -6.95
N MET A 230 -3.73 -12.26 -7.27
CA MET A 230 -2.90 -11.53 -6.30
C MET A 230 -2.20 -10.33 -6.95
N LYS A 231 -1.56 -9.45 -6.15
CA LYS A 231 -0.72 -8.39 -6.69
C LYS A 231 0.50 -8.98 -7.42
N GLY A 232 0.63 -8.70 -8.71
CA GLY A 232 1.72 -9.26 -9.53
C GLY A 232 3.12 -8.88 -9.02
N SER A 233 3.29 -7.64 -8.53
CA SER A 233 4.57 -7.19 -7.98
C SER A 233 4.99 -7.99 -6.73
N THR A 234 4.04 -8.47 -5.91
CA THR A 234 4.34 -9.29 -4.73
C THR A 234 4.97 -10.62 -5.15
N PHE A 235 4.42 -11.26 -6.19
CA PHE A 235 5.00 -12.48 -6.76
C PHE A 235 6.41 -12.25 -7.32
N LEU A 236 6.59 -11.18 -8.12
CA LEU A 236 7.88 -10.86 -8.72
C LEU A 236 8.93 -10.53 -7.66
N GLN A 237 8.57 -9.76 -6.63
CA GLN A 237 9.46 -9.49 -5.50
C GLN A 237 9.86 -10.77 -4.76
N TYR A 238 8.92 -11.69 -4.52
CA TYR A 238 9.22 -12.97 -3.89
C TYR A 238 10.20 -13.81 -4.73
N ARG A 239 9.88 -13.99 -6.02
CA ARG A 239 10.67 -14.75 -6.99
C ARG A 239 12.08 -14.19 -7.17
N HIS A 240 12.21 -12.86 -7.23
CA HIS A 240 13.46 -12.15 -7.50
C HIS A 240 14.09 -11.52 -6.24
N SER A 241 13.74 -12.03 -5.06
CA SER A 241 14.26 -11.56 -3.76
C SER A 241 15.76 -11.81 -3.55
N GLY A 242 16.40 -12.59 -4.43
CA GLY A 242 17.76 -13.11 -4.25
C GLY A 242 17.84 -14.36 -3.36
N ASN A 243 16.71 -14.83 -2.81
CA ASN A 243 16.65 -16.10 -2.10
C ASN A 243 16.54 -17.27 -3.11
N PRO A 244 17.52 -18.18 -3.18
CA PRO A 244 17.49 -19.31 -4.11
C PRO A 244 16.33 -20.28 -3.83
N ASP A 245 15.83 -20.37 -2.60
CA ASP A 245 14.69 -21.22 -2.26
C ASP A 245 13.39 -20.63 -2.80
N ALA A 246 13.20 -19.32 -2.71
CA ALA A 246 12.05 -18.63 -3.27
C ALA A 246 12.01 -18.75 -4.81
N PHE A 247 13.17 -18.60 -5.46
CA PHE A 247 13.29 -18.80 -6.90
C PHE A 247 12.92 -20.23 -7.31
N ARG A 248 13.48 -21.25 -6.65
CA ARG A 248 13.17 -22.66 -6.94
C ARG A 248 11.69 -23.00 -6.67
N ALA A 249 11.13 -22.48 -5.59
CA ALA A 249 9.73 -22.71 -5.23
C ALA A 249 8.74 -22.13 -6.26
N THR A 250 9.15 -21.11 -7.02
CA THR A 250 8.31 -20.42 -8.01
C THR A 250 8.65 -20.78 -9.46
N GLU A 251 9.62 -21.67 -9.71
CA GLU A 251 10.07 -22.02 -11.06
C GLU A 251 8.95 -22.62 -11.93
N GLY A 252 8.07 -23.41 -11.31
CA GLY A 252 6.88 -24.01 -11.94
C GLY A 252 5.70 -23.06 -12.10
N LEU A 253 5.79 -21.82 -11.60
CA LEU A 253 4.74 -20.82 -11.68
C LEU A 253 5.01 -19.81 -12.80
N ASP A 254 3.93 -19.30 -13.37
CA ASP A 254 3.93 -18.19 -14.32
C ASP A 254 2.97 -17.08 -13.88
N LEU A 255 3.09 -15.89 -14.49
CA LEU A 255 2.27 -14.73 -14.20
C LEU A 255 1.70 -14.14 -15.49
N GLU A 256 0.39 -13.89 -15.50
CA GLU A 256 -0.31 -13.17 -16.56
C GLU A 256 -1.04 -11.94 -16.01
N ILE A 257 -1.07 -10.85 -16.80
CA ILE A 257 -1.82 -9.64 -16.48
C ILE A 257 -3.11 -9.65 -17.31
N PRO A 258 -4.26 -9.97 -16.69
CA PRO A 258 -5.50 -10.10 -17.42
C PRO A 258 -6.05 -8.75 -17.89
N VAL A 259 -6.78 -8.78 -19.01
CA VAL A 259 -7.62 -7.67 -19.47
C VAL A 259 -9.08 -8.10 -19.63
N ASP A 260 -10.00 -7.14 -19.65
CA ASP A 260 -11.35 -7.36 -20.14
C ASP A 260 -11.41 -7.37 -21.69
N ALA A 261 -12.58 -7.63 -22.26
CA ALA A 261 -12.78 -7.64 -23.71
C ALA A 261 -12.52 -6.29 -24.41
N ARG A 262 -12.37 -5.19 -23.66
CA ARG A 262 -12.04 -3.84 -24.14
C ARG A 262 -10.57 -3.48 -23.88
N GLY A 263 -9.77 -4.39 -23.32
CA GLY A 263 -8.36 -4.15 -22.99
C GLY A 263 -8.12 -3.43 -21.66
N ASN A 264 -9.11 -3.35 -20.77
CA ASN A 264 -8.94 -2.79 -19.42
C ASN A 264 -8.37 -3.84 -18.46
N ASN A 265 -7.29 -3.52 -17.75
CA ASN A 265 -6.71 -4.39 -16.72
C ASN A 265 -6.94 -3.89 -15.27
N TYR A 266 -7.73 -2.83 -15.10
CA TYR A 266 -8.05 -2.21 -13.81
C TYR A 266 -6.85 -2.06 -12.85
N TYR A 267 -5.73 -1.56 -13.37
CA TYR A 267 -4.54 -1.31 -12.56
C TYR A 267 -4.86 -0.40 -11.38
N ASN A 268 -4.07 -0.57 -10.34
CA ASN A 268 -4.07 0.27 -9.18
C ASN A 268 -2.83 1.18 -9.21
N ILE A 269 -2.81 2.19 -8.33
CA ILE A 269 -1.70 3.13 -8.20
C ILE A 269 -1.19 3.14 -6.75
N ASN A 270 0.00 3.67 -6.54
CA ASN A 270 0.49 4.07 -5.22
C ASN A 270 0.37 5.60 -5.08
N PRO A 271 -0.70 6.09 -4.44
CA PRO A 271 -0.94 7.52 -4.29
C PRO A 271 0.03 8.16 -3.30
N ILE A 272 0.52 9.34 -3.66
CA ILE A 272 1.07 10.31 -2.72
C ILE A 272 0.04 11.43 -2.52
N CYS A 273 -0.22 11.78 -1.26
CA CYS A 273 -1.20 12.81 -0.87
C CYS A 273 -0.56 13.80 0.10
N ILE A 274 -1.05 15.04 0.11
CA ILE A 274 -0.63 16.07 1.08
C ILE A 274 -1.63 16.12 2.24
N LEU A 275 -1.12 15.99 3.47
CA LEU A 275 -1.96 16.00 4.67
C LEU A 275 -2.46 17.41 4.98
N LYS A 276 -3.73 17.52 5.37
CA LYS A 276 -4.38 18.77 5.72
C LYS A 276 -3.68 19.45 6.90
N GLY A 277 -3.44 20.74 6.77
CA GLY A 277 -2.80 21.54 7.82
C GLY A 277 -1.27 21.41 7.89
N THR A 278 -0.63 20.85 6.85
CA THR A 278 0.85 20.90 6.76
C THR A 278 1.35 22.36 6.80
N PRO A 279 2.30 22.69 7.68
CA PRO A 279 2.97 24.00 7.66
C PRO A 279 4.06 24.08 6.56
N GLN A 280 4.36 22.97 5.88
CA GLN A 280 5.43 22.84 4.88
C GLN A 280 4.87 22.62 3.47
N HIS A 281 3.68 23.15 3.15
CA HIS A 281 2.96 22.85 1.90
C HIS A 281 3.83 22.95 0.64
N ASN A 282 4.58 24.04 0.46
CA ASN A 282 5.45 24.20 -0.73
C ASN A 282 6.53 23.11 -0.80
N TYR A 283 7.15 22.75 0.32
CA TYR A 283 8.14 21.67 0.37
C TYR A 283 7.51 20.29 0.16
N ALA A 284 6.24 20.12 0.53
CA ALA A 284 5.50 18.90 0.25
C ALA A 284 5.21 18.77 -1.25
N VAL A 285 4.73 19.84 -1.90
CA VAL A 285 4.54 19.87 -3.36
C VAL A 285 5.84 19.57 -4.10
N THR A 286 6.95 20.22 -3.73
CA THR A 286 8.24 19.95 -4.42
C THR A 286 8.78 18.55 -4.16
N LEU A 287 8.41 17.90 -3.05
CA LEU A 287 8.74 16.48 -2.83
C LEU A 287 7.90 15.57 -3.74
N VAL A 288 6.61 15.88 -3.93
CA VAL A 288 5.77 15.17 -4.92
C VAL A 288 6.39 15.30 -6.31
N GLU A 289 6.70 16.53 -6.75
CA GLU A 289 7.36 16.80 -8.02
C GLU A 289 8.64 15.97 -8.15
N PHE A 290 9.52 16.03 -7.15
CA PHE A 290 10.77 15.29 -7.13
C PHE A 290 10.59 13.78 -7.27
N LEU A 291 9.64 13.18 -6.55
CA LEU A 291 9.39 11.73 -6.61
C LEU A 291 8.77 11.29 -7.94
N THR A 292 8.17 12.22 -8.68
CA THR A 292 7.62 11.96 -10.03
C THR A 292 8.58 12.22 -11.19
N LEU A 293 9.77 12.76 -10.93
CA LEU A 293 10.81 12.90 -11.95
C LEU A 293 11.26 11.54 -12.50
N GLN A 294 11.65 11.51 -13.77
CA GLN A 294 12.15 10.30 -14.44
C GLN A 294 13.26 9.63 -13.61
N SER A 295 14.29 10.39 -13.24
CA SER A 295 15.41 9.88 -12.43
C SER A 295 15.00 9.28 -11.09
N SER A 296 13.89 9.73 -10.52
CA SER A 296 13.38 9.21 -9.26
C SER A 296 12.60 7.93 -9.47
N GLN A 297 11.74 7.89 -10.49
CA GLN A 297 10.96 6.70 -10.81
C GLN A 297 11.81 5.57 -11.42
N ASP A 298 12.88 5.88 -12.15
CA ASP A 298 13.88 4.90 -12.62
C ASP A 298 14.51 4.12 -11.45
N LEU A 299 14.59 4.74 -10.27
CA LEU A 299 15.10 4.08 -9.07
C LEU A 299 13.99 3.38 -8.28
N ALA A 300 12.83 4.01 -8.15
CA ALA A 300 11.74 3.54 -7.29
C ALA A 300 10.91 2.41 -7.91
N ALA A 301 10.51 2.52 -9.18
CA ALA A 301 9.59 1.59 -9.80
C ALA A 301 10.19 0.17 -9.95
N PRO A 302 11.45 0.00 -10.41
CA PRO A 302 12.08 -1.32 -10.45
C PRO A 302 12.26 -1.96 -9.07
N ALA A 303 12.53 -1.17 -8.03
CA ALA A 303 12.66 -1.67 -6.67
C ALA A 303 11.33 -2.22 -6.12
N GLY A 304 10.22 -1.63 -6.55
CA GLY A 304 8.87 -2.10 -6.26
C GLY A 304 8.42 -3.28 -7.11
N MET A 305 9.11 -3.63 -8.20
CA MET A 305 8.54 -4.45 -9.28
C MET A 305 7.19 -3.87 -9.75
N GLU A 306 7.13 -2.54 -9.85
CA GLU A 306 5.94 -1.78 -10.21
C GLU A 306 6.22 -0.97 -11.49
N TYR A 307 5.17 -0.43 -12.10
CA TYR A 307 5.28 0.33 -13.33
C TYR A 307 5.30 1.83 -13.00
N PRO A 308 6.23 2.62 -13.56
CA PRO A 308 6.26 4.05 -13.35
C PRO A 308 5.01 4.72 -13.93
N THR A 309 4.59 5.84 -13.32
CA THR A 309 3.61 6.77 -13.90
C THR A 309 4.27 7.80 -14.81
N ASN A 310 5.57 8.05 -14.63
CA ASN A 310 6.37 8.83 -15.55
C ASN A 310 6.59 8.05 -16.87
N VAL A 311 6.18 8.63 -18.00
CA VAL A 311 6.19 7.93 -19.30
C VAL A 311 7.59 7.75 -19.91
N PHE A 312 8.60 8.43 -19.36
CA PHE A 312 9.99 8.31 -19.81
C PHE A 312 10.81 7.38 -18.93
N SER A 313 10.25 6.92 -17.81
CA SER A 313 10.98 6.07 -16.89
C SER A 313 11.11 4.64 -17.36
N GLU A 314 12.25 4.05 -17.04
CA GLU A 314 12.51 2.64 -17.34
C GLU A 314 11.71 1.72 -16.41
N MET A 315 11.28 0.59 -16.98
CA MET A 315 10.62 -0.49 -16.25
C MET A 315 11.66 -1.55 -15.89
N SER A 316 11.38 -2.34 -14.86
CA SER A 316 12.23 -3.50 -14.58
C SER A 316 12.13 -4.53 -15.71
N ASP A 317 13.26 -5.11 -16.11
CA ASP A 317 13.33 -6.26 -17.03
C ASP A 317 12.56 -7.50 -16.54
N PHE A 318 12.19 -7.56 -15.25
CA PHE A 318 11.41 -8.65 -14.66
C PHE A 318 9.91 -8.50 -14.83
N LEU A 319 9.42 -7.35 -15.31
CA LEU A 319 8.01 -7.17 -15.62
C LEU A 319 7.71 -7.84 -16.96
N ASN A 320 6.64 -8.64 -17.00
CA ASN A 320 6.29 -9.45 -18.18
C ASN A 320 5.99 -8.51 -19.38
N ASP A 321 6.80 -8.64 -20.44
CA ASP A 321 6.79 -7.95 -21.75
C ASP A 321 7.16 -6.43 -21.81
N PRO A 322 7.88 -5.95 -22.86
CA PRO A 322 8.77 -4.79 -22.81
C PRO A 322 8.13 -3.43 -23.11
N PHE A 323 6.81 -3.32 -23.33
CA PHE A 323 6.17 -2.03 -23.59
C PHE A 323 4.78 -1.91 -22.94
N ASN A 324 4.78 -1.44 -21.69
CA ASN A 324 3.64 -0.87 -20.96
C ASN A 324 2.53 -1.87 -20.58
N VAL A 325 2.10 -1.78 -19.33
CA VAL A 325 0.88 -2.44 -18.84
C VAL A 325 -0.33 -2.01 -19.69
N PRO A 326 -1.17 -2.94 -20.18
CA PRO A 326 -2.43 -2.57 -20.81
C PRO A 326 -3.27 -1.71 -19.87
N GLN A 327 -3.48 -0.43 -20.18
CA GLN A 327 -4.17 0.49 -19.25
C GLN A 327 -5.67 0.57 -19.52
N GLY A 328 -6.11 0.22 -20.73
CA GLY A 328 -7.46 0.44 -21.21
C GLY A 328 -7.93 1.90 -21.09
N GLU A 329 -9.25 2.04 -21.14
CA GLU A 329 -9.99 3.30 -21.13
C GLU A 329 -10.32 3.77 -19.71
N ILE A 330 -10.38 2.86 -18.74
CA ILE A 330 -10.71 3.19 -17.34
C ILE A 330 -9.51 3.82 -16.64
N SER A 331 -9.70 5.02 -16.09
CA SER A 331 -8.71 5.71 -15.25
C SER A 331 -8.90 5.39 -13.76
N PRO A 332 -7.88 5.64 -12.91
CA PRO A 332 -8.02 5.62 -11.46
C PRO A 332 -9.16 6.53 -10.98
N GLU A 333 -9.35 7.71 -11.58
CA GLU A 333 -10.43 8.63 -11.21
C GLU A 333 -11.82 8.04 -11.53
N ASP A 334 -11.96 7.35 -12.68
CA ASP A 334 -13.19 6.61 -13.01
C ASP A 334 -13.47 5.51 -11.97
N ALA A 335 -12.43 4.80 -11.51
CA ALA A 335 -12.56 3.79 -10.46
C ALA A 335 -12.87 4.43 -9.09
N GLU A 336 -12.29 5.59 -8.77
CA GLU A 336 -12.49 6.31 -7.49
C GLU A 336 -13.98 6.56 -7.21
N ALA A 337 -14.73 6.93 -8.25
CA ALA A 337 -16.18 7.16 -8.18
C ALA A 337 -17.00 5.94 -7.72
N HIS A 338 -16.44 4.73 -7.80
CA HIS A 338 -17.12 3.47 -7.51
C HIS A 338 -16.51 2.69 -6.33
N LEU A 339 -15.49 3.21 -5.65
CA LEU A 339 -14.76 2.50 -4.59
C LEU A 339 -15.64 2.06 -3.42
N ASP A 340 -16.54 2.92 -2.95
CA ASP A 340 -17.45 2.57 -1.84
C ASP A 340 -18.46 1.48 -2.26
N THR A 341 -19.02 1.60 -3.48
CA THR A 341 -19.93 0.60 -4.05
C THR A 341 -19.23 -0.74 -4.25
N ALA A 342 -17.99 -0.73 -4.75
CA ALA A 342 -17.15 -1.91 -4.90
C ALA A 342 -16.90 -2.59 -3.55
N ARG A 343 -16.56 -1.80 -2.51
CA ARG A 343 -16.30 -2.33 -1.16
C ARG A 343 -17.55 -3.00 -0.58
N GLU A 344 -18.71 -2.39 -0.72
CA GLU A 344 -19.99 -2.96 -0.27
C GLU A 344 -20.33 -4.24 -1.03
N LEU A 345 -20.21 -4.22 -2.36
CA LEU A 345 -20.50 -5.38 -3.20
C LEU A 345 -19.59 -6.57 -2.87
N ILE A 346 -18.29 -6.33 -2.66
CA ILE A 346 -17.34 -7.36 -2.24
C ILE A 346 -17.78 -7.96 -0.91
N ARG A 347 -18.10 -7.14 0.10
CA ARG A 347 -18.55 -7.64 1.40
C ARG A 347 -19.82 -8.47 1.29
N GLN A 348 -20.78 -8.04 0.48
CA GLN A 348 -22.02 -8.77 0.21
C GLN A 348 -21.74 -10.14 -0.42
N VAL A 349 -20.93 -10.20 -1.48
CA VAL A 349 -20.64 -11.45 -2.18
C VAL A 349 -19.84 -12.41 -1.29
N PHE A 350 -18.79 -11.92 -0.63
CA PHE A 350 -17.87 -12.76 0.14
C PHE A 350 -18.32 -13.01 1.60
N GLY A 351 -19.39 -12.36 2.07
CA GLY A 351 -19.93 -12.54 3.42
C GLY A 351 -19.03 -11.99 4.53
N LEU A 352 -18.49 -10.78 4.33
CA LEU A 352 -17.48 -10.13 5.20
C LEU A 352 -18.02 -9.03 6.11
#